data_AF-A0A0J9E594-F1
#
_entry.id   AF-A0A0J9E594-F1
#
_cell.length_a   1.000
_cell.length_b   1.000
_cell.length_c   1.000
_cell.angle_alpha   90.00
_cell.angle_beta   90.00
_cell.angle_gamma   90.00
#
_symmetry.space_group_name_H-M   'P 1'
#
loop_
_entity.id
_entity.type
_entity.pdbx_description
1 polymer ?
#
loop_
_entity_poly.entity_id
_entity_poly.type
_entity_poly.pdbx_seq_one_letter_code
_entity_poly.pdbx_strand_id
1 'polypeptide(L)' 'MRATNVAQMLNALEKEHPALCDAIDAGVSVSIDGKIYAYGLTEAVDETKEIYLLQRIKGG' A
#
# COMPACT_ATOMS: atom_id res chain seq x y z
N MET A 1 12.15 -0.64 -12.80
CA MET A 1 12.12 0.59 -11.99
C MET A 1 11.67 0.20 -10.58
N ARG A 2 12.30 0.76 -9.54
CA ARG A 2 11.84 0.56 -8.15
C ARG A 2 10.80 1.62 -7.79
N ALA A 3 9.85 1.29 -6.93
CA ALA A 3 8.86 2.24 -6.45
C ALA A 3 9.52 3.28 -5.52
N THR A 4 9.15 4.55 -5.67
CA THR A 4 9.60 5.64 -4.80
C THR A 4 8.48 6.26 -3.97
N ASN A 5 7.23 5.87 -4.24
CA ASN A 5 6.07 6.24 -3.44
C ASN A 5 5.06 5.08 -3.35
N VAL A 6 4.09 5.23 -2.44
CA VAL A 6 3.04 4.24 -2.18
C VAL A 6 2.26 3.88 -3.45
N ALA A 7 1.89 4.85 -4.30
CA ALA A 7 1.14 4.56 -5.52
C ALA A 7 1.91 3.64 -6.48
N GLN A 8 3.20 3.91 -6.68
CA GLN A 8 4.05 3.06 -7.53
C GLN A 8 4.23 1.66 -6.93
N MET A 9 4.34 1.57 -5.60
CA MET A 9 4.46 0.30 -4.89
C MET A 9 3.18 -0.54 -5.04
N LEU A 10 2.00 0.05 -4.83
CA LEU A 10 0.71 -0.65 -4.99
C LEU A 10 0.52 -1.11 -6.45
N ASN A 11 0.79 -0.25 -7.42
CA ASN A 11 0.72 -0.62 -8.85
C ASN A 11 1.69 -1.76 -9.21
N ALA A 12 2.85 -1.85 -8.56
CA ALA A 12 3.80 -2.94 -8.78
C ALA A 12 3.29 -4.25 -8.15
N LEU A 13 2.74 -4.17 -6.93
CA LEU A 13 2.15 -5.31 -6.22
C LEU A 13 0.97 -5.91 -6.99
N GLU A 14 0.10 -5.10 -7.59
CA GLU A 14 -1.02 -5.60 -8.42
C GLU A 14 -0.54 -6.37 -9.65
N LYS A 15 0.55 -5.91 -10.27
CA LYS A 15 1.14 -6.57 -11.45
C LYS A 15 1.79 -7.90 -11.09
N GLU A 16 2.47 -7.97 -9.96
CA GLU A 16 3.18 -9.16 -9.50
C GLU A 16 2.24 -10.16 -8.79
N HIS A 17 1.17 -9.65 -8.16
CA HIS A 17 0.20 -10.42 -7.38
C HIS A 17 -1.23 -9.98 -7.71
N PRO A 18 -1.80 -10.42 -8.84
CA PRO A 18 -3.16 -10.03 -9.26
C PRO A 18 -4.27 -10.35 -8.24
N ALA A 19 -4.05 -11.32 -7.35
CA ALA A 19 -4.98 -11.65 -6.27
C ALA A 19 -5.14 -10.52 -5.22
N LEU A 20 -4.25 -9.51 -5.23
CA LEU A 20 -4.34 -8.36 -4.33
C LEU A 20 -5.18 -7.21 -4.89
N CYS A 21 -5.50 -7.19 -6.19
CA CYS A 21 -6.21 -6.09 -6.84
C CYS A 21 -7.52 -5.75 -6.12
N ASP A 22 -8.37 -6.74 -5.86
CA ASP A 22 -9.67 -6.51 -5.18
C ASP A 22 -9.50 -5.84 -3.80
N ALA A 23 -8.45 -6.20 -3.06
CA ALA A 23 -8.17 -5.62 -1.75
C ALA A 23 -7.61 -4.19 -1.86
N ILE A 24 -6.76 -3.93 -2.84
CA ILE A 24 -6.16 -2.61 -3.10
C ILE A 24 -7.24 -1.65 -3.63
N ASP A 25 -8.08 -2.09 -4.55
CA ASP A 25 -9.22 -1.34 -5.12
C ASP A 25 -10.29 -1.03 -4.06
N ALA A 26 -10.55 -1.97 -3.14
CA ALA A 26 -11.42 -1.73 -1.98
C ALA A 26 -10.85 -0.70 -0.99
N GLY A 27 -9.58 -0.34 -1.15
CA GLY A 27 -8.83 0.59 -0.34
C GLY A 27 -8.07 -0.11 0.79
N VAL A 28 -6.81 0.28 0.92
CA VAL A 28 -5.91 -0.13 2.02
C VAL A 28 -5.36 1.09 2.74
N SER A 29 -5.20 0.98 4.06
CA SER A 29 -4.32 1.87 4.81
C SER A 29 -2.90 1.35 4.71
N VAL A 30 -1.92 2.25 4.74
CA VAL A 30 -0.50 1.89 4.70
C VAL A 30 0.16 2.32 6.00
N SER A 31 0.85 1.40 6.67
CA SER A 31 1.76 1.72 7.77
C SER A 31 3.18 1.83 7.22
N ILE A 32 3.88 2.91 7.55
CA ILE A 32 5.29 3.11 7.20
C ILE A 32 6.03 3.42 8.50
N ASP A 33 6.95 2.55 8.90
CA ASP A 33 7.73 2.66 10.14
C ASP A 33 6.83 2.91 11.37
N GLY A 34 5.70 2.22 11.42
CA GLY A 34 4.72 2.31 12.51
C GLY A 34 3.73 3.48 12.40
N LYS A 35 3.86 4.38 11.41
CA LYS A 35 2.90 5.47 11.18
C LYS A 35 1.86 5.09 10.15
N ILE A 36 0.58 5.19 10.52
CA ILE A 36 -0.55 4.82 9.66
C ILE A 36 -1.00 6.00 8.79
N TYR A 37 -1.15 5.73 7.50
CA TYR A 37 -1.70 6.61 6.48
C TYR A 37 -2.97 5.99 5.91
N ALA A 38 -4.12 6.61 6.20
CA ALA A 38 -5.41 6.15 5.69
C ALA A 38 -5.56 6.35 4.17
N TYR A 39 -4.91 7.40 3.63
CA TYR A 39 -4.86 7.73 2.20
C TYR A 39 -3.52 8.42 1.91
N GLY A 40 -2.49 7.64 1.63
CA GLY A 40 -1.09 8.12 1.54
C GLY A 40 -0.39 7.76 0.24
N LEU A 41 -1.06 7.89 -0.91
CA LEU A 41 -0.50 7.46 -2.21
C LEU A 41 0.82 8.15 -2.60
N THR A 42 1.04 9.37 -2.12
CA THR A 42 2.24 10.17 -2.40
C THR A 42 3.35 10.01 -1.37
N GLU A 43 3.12 9.26 -0.29
CA GLU A 43 4.14 9.05 0.74
C GLU A 43 5.35 8.35 0.15
N ALA A 44 6.54 8.85 0.48
CA ALA A 44 7.79 8.31 -0.03
C ALA A 44 8.07 6.95 0.61
N VAL A 45 8.45 5.99 -0.23
CA VAL A 45 8.85 4.64 0.19
C VAL A 45 10.20 4.29 -0.41
N ASP A 46 10.95 3.47 0.30
CA ASP A 46 12.22 2.91 -0.14
C ASP A 46 12.42 1.55 0.53
N GLU A 47 13.49 0.86 0.14
CA GLU A 47 13.80 -0.49 0.62
C GLU A 47 14.24 -0.58 2.09
N THR A 48 14.47 0.55 2.76
CA THR A 48 14.83 0.59 4.18
C THR A 48 13.62 0.67 5.11
N LYS A 49 12.44 0.99 4.57
CA LYS A 49 11.22 1.20 5.35
C LYS A 49 10.47 -0.11 5.56
N GLU A 50 9.92 -0.26 6.76
CA GLU A 50 9.00 -1.34 7.05
C GLU A 50 7.59 -0.91 6.68
N ILE A 51 6.95 -1.66 5.77
CA ILE A 51 5.67 -1.29 5.18
C ILE A 51 4.65 -2.41 5.39
N TYR A 52 3.51 -2.05 5.96
CA TYR A 52 2.36 -2.95 6.10
C TYR A 52 1.14 -2.38 5.36
N LEU A 53 0.44 -3.26 4.64
CA LEU A 53 -0.87 -2.96 4.06
C LEU A 53 -1.97 -3.48 4.99
N LEU A 54 -2.90 -2.60 5.34
CA LEU A 54 -4.02 -2.92 6.22
C LEU A 54 -5.30 -2.78 5.43
N GLN A 55 -5.99 -3.90 5.21
CA GLN A 55 -7.29 -3.89 4.55
C GLN A 55 -8.30 -3.09 5.37
N ARG A 56 -9.12 -2.31 4.68
CA ARG A 56 -10.24 -1.63 5.33
C ARG A 56 -11.26 -2.67 5.77
N ILE A 57 -11.40 -2.84 7.08
CA ILE A 57 -12.51 -3.60 7.63
C ILE A 57 -13.76 -2.73 7.45
N LYS A 58 -14.67 -3.16 6.57
CA LYS A 58 -16.03 -2.60 6.52
C LYS A 58 -16.67 -2.94 7.86
N GLY A 59 -16.77 -1.95 8.76
CA GLY A 59 -17.60 -2.08 9.96
C GLY A 59 -19.04 -2.36 9.54
N GLY A 60 -19.66 -3.37 10.15
CA GLY A 60 -21.05 -3.74 9.92
C GLY A 60 -22.03 -2.67 10.38
#